data_AF-A0A8S1DWH8-F1
#
_entry.id   AF-A0A8S1DWH8-F1
#
_cell.length_a   1.000
_cell.length_b   1.000
_cell.length_c   1.000
_cell.angle_alpha   90.00
_cell.angle_beta   90.00
_cell.angle_gamma   90.00
#
_symmetry.space_group_name_H-M   'P 1'
#
loop_
_entity.id
_entity.type
_entity.pdbx_description
1 polymer ?
#
loop_
_entity_poly.entity_id
_entity_poly.type
_entity_poly.pdbx_seq_one_letter_code
_entity_poly.pdbx_strand_id
1 'polypeptide(L)'
;MKAYSLYDREVGYCQGSGFIVGLLLMQMPEEEAFAVLVKLMQEYRMRDMYKPTMAELGLCMYQLENLVQDLIPELHGHFQSQSFHTSMYASSWFLTLFTTALSLPVACRIMDVFLSEGMEVIFKVALSLLTIAKDDLLSLDMEGMLKYFQKELPPKAESDVEGLMQMAYGVKLNPKRMKKLEKDYQVIKAKEQEETVELRRLRTDNRCLRQKVELLEAESAELADRLVRGQVSRAEEEEESFVLQRELAALRHAHLETQHRLEMAQEQVIHTHMLLEETLIAKQDACEESRAAKEGLTHKEDLVTCLQDELLKVRLREAENEALIRDLRDHILELEEDKKTLREATPDNSVAHLQEELIAVKLREAEANLSLKDLRQRISELSAQWQRHLQEHKQDSLPAPDSTPKKLLFWENRGSDMQKVEEELMTTRIREMETLAELKELRLKLMELETQVQVSTNQLRRQDEENKRLRESLEQAAQLEREHHARMREQLHRYADLESQMKEQQMLARIREAENTQSVAELTQKISRLQMKNEEMVAEGELRSHSLEASDQVRALQDSVAELKAEVNIHCTLDTLSQVDTIRTATLRVFITNIDSCA
;
A
#
# COMPACT_ATOMS: atom_id res chain seq x y z
N MET A 1 -6.01 46.12 -16.13
CA MET A 1 -6.08 44.69 -15.71
C MET A 1 -7.43 44.27 -15.16
N LYS A 2 -8.01 44.95 -14.16
CA LYS A 2 -9.33 44.58 -13.59
C LYS A 2 -10.45 44.50 -14.63
N ALA A 3 -10.47 45.45 -15.58
CA ALA A 3 -11.43 45.42 -16.70
C ALA A 3 -11.26 44.14 -17.57
N TYR A 4 -10.02 43.75 -17.86
CA TYR A 4 -9.73 42.57 -18.68
C TYR A 4 -10.12 41.26 -17.96
N SER A 5 -9.82 41.11 -16.67
CA SER A 5 -10.20 39.91 -15.91
C SER A 5 -11.71 39.71 -15.80
N LEU A 6 -12.49 40.79 -15.91
CA LEU A 6 -13.96 40.73 -15.97
C LEU A 6 -14.47 40.45 -17.39
N TYR A 7 -13.77 40.93 -18.40
CA TYR A 7 -14.07 40.70 -19.82
C TYR A 7 -13.83 39.24 -20.23
N ASP A 8 -12.68 38.67 -19.85
CA ASP A 8 -12.33 37.27 -20.11
C ASP A 8 -12.11 36.52 -18.80
N ARG A 9 -13.19 35.93 -18.27
CA ARG A 9 -13.19 35.20 -16.99
C ARG A 9 -12.41 33.88 -17.03
N GLU A 10 -12.19 33.30 -18.22
CA GLU A 10 -11.46 32.02 -18.35
C GLU A 10 -9.96 32.23 -18.08
N VAL A 11 -9.41 33.34 -18.58
CA VAL A 11 -8.02 33.72 -18.32
C VAL A 11 -7.89 34.47 -17.00
N GLY A 12 -8.80 35.42 -16.73
CA GLY A 12 -8.73 36.26 -15.55
C GLY A 12 -7.48 37.15 -15.53
N TYR A 13 -6.86 37.29 -14.36
CA TYR A 13 -5.56 37.96 -14.20
C TYR A 13 -4.46 36.90 -14.22
N CYS A 14 -3.55 36.98 -15.21
CA CYS A 14 -2.36 36.15 -15.23
C CYS A 14 -1.11 36.92 -14.81
N GLN A 15 -0.26 36.30 -13.99
CA GLN A 15 1.05 36.84 -13.65
C GLN A 15 1.86 37.10 -14.93
N GLY A 16 2.48 38.28 -15.01
CA GLY A 16 3.22 38.73 -16.19
C GLY A 16 2.44 39.68 -17.12
N SER A 17 1.12 39.48 -17.27
CA SER A 17 0.29 40.31 -18.16
C SER A 17 0.23 41.80 -17.74
N GLY A 18 0.42 42.08 -16.45
CA GLY A 18 0.50 43.45 -15.93
C GLY A 18 1.67 44.26 -16.51
N PHE A 19 2.78 43.63 -16.89
CA PHE A 19 3.92 44.33 -17.50
C PHE A 19 3.63 44.75 -18.94
N ILE A 20 2.93 43.91 -19.71
CA ILE A 20 2.46 44.26 -21.06
C ILE A 20 1.48 45.44 -20.98
N VAL A 21 0.54 45.40 -20.03
CA VAL A 21 -0.39 46.53 -19.82
C VAL A 21 0.33 47.79 -19.36
N GLY A 22 1.34 47.65 -18.48
CA GLY A 22 2.18 48.77 -18.08
C GLY A 22 2.89 49.41 -19.26
N LEU A 23 3.45 48.61 -20.17
CA LEU A 23 4.08 49.07 -21.41
C LEU A 23 3.07 49.83 -22.30
N LEU A 24 1.88 49.28 -22.51
CA LEU A 24 0.84 49.93 -23.32
C LEU A 24 0.40 51.26 -22.69
N LEU A 25 0.17 51.32 -21.38
CA LEU A 25 -0.21 52.53 -20.67
C LEU A 25 0.85 53.64 -20.70
N MET A 26 2.12 53.29 -20.89
CA MET A 26 3.17 54.28 -21.11
C MET A 26 3.11 54.93 -22.49
N GLN A 27 2.47 54.28 -23.48
CA GLN A 27 2.44 54.73 -24.88
C GLN A 27 1.07 55.25 -25.33
N MET A 28 -0.03 54.86 -24.66
CA MET A 28 -1.38 55.24 -25.05
C MET A 28 -2.33 55.40 -23.84
N PRO A 29 -3.45 56.14 -23.98
CA PRO A 29 -4.46 56.27 -22.94
C PRO A 29 -5.09 54.93 -22.50
N GLU A 30 -5.70 54.91 -21.31
CA GLU A 30 -6.23 53.67 -20.70
C GLU A 30 -7.23 52.91 -21.57
N GLU A 31 -8.16 53.62 -22.23
CA GLU A 31 -9.19 53.01 -23.08
C GLU A 31 -8.57 52.34 -24.33
N GLU A 32 -7.60 53.01 -24.96
CA GLU A 32 -6.87 52.49 -26.11
C GLU A 32 -5.99 51.30 -25.71
N ALA A 33 -5.30 51.39 -24.56
CA ALA A 33 -4.49 50.31 -24.03
C ALA A 33 -5.33 49.07 -23.73
N PHE A 34 -6.55 49.24 -23.22
CA PHE A 34 -7.49 48.14 -23.02
C PHE A 34 -7.93 47.52 -24.36
N ALA A 35 -8.26 48.34 -25.36
CA ALA A 35 -8.66 47.85 -26.68
C ALA A 35 -7.53 47.06 -27.36
N VAL A 36 -6.30 47.57 -27.30
CA VAL A 36 -5.10 46.89 -27.83
C VAL A 36 -4.83 45.60 -27.07
N LEU A 37 -4.95 45.59 -25.73
CA LEU A 37 -4.79 44.39 -24.92
C LEU A 37 -5.78 43.30 -25.34
N VAL A 38 -7.06 43.64 -25.56
CA VAL A 38 -8.07 42.67 -26.03
C VAL A 38 -7.67 42.08 -27.38
N LYS A 39 -7.17 42.91 -28.30
CA LYS A 39 -6.69 42.46 -29.62
C LYS A 39 -5.46 41.56 -29.53
N LEU A 40 -4.49 41.92 -28.69
CA LEU A 40 -3.31 41.09 -28.42
C LEU A 40 -3.70 39.70 -27.89
N MET A 41 -4.67 39.66 -26.98
CA MET A 41 -5.12 38.42 -26.39
C MET A 41 -5.83 37.52 -27.42
N GLN A 42 -6.70 38.09 -28.26
CA GLN A 42 -7.50 37.33 -29.22
C GLN A 42 -6.76 36.96 -30.51
N GLU A 43 -6.01 37.90 -31.10
CA GLU A 43 -5.44 37.76 -32.45
C GLU A 43 -3.97 37.28 -32.42
N TYR A 44 -3.23 37.55 -31.34
CA TYR A 44 -1.80 37.21 -31.22
C TYR A 44 -1.54 35.95 -30.38
N ARG A 45 -2.59 35.15 -30.12
CA ARG A 45 -2.52 33.88 -29.36
C ARG A 45 -2.03 34.01 -27.92
N MET A 46 -1.94 35.23 -27.37
CA MET A 46 -1.53 35.48 -25.98
C MET A 46 -2.52 34.88 -24.98
N ARG A 47 -3.82 34.89 -25.31
CA ARG A 47 -4.88 34.32 -24.46
C ARG A 47 -4.61 32.86 -24.10
N ASP A 48 -4.26 32.03 -25.09
CA ASP A 48 -4.07 30.60 -24.89
C ASP A 48 -2.81 30.29 -24.06
N MET A 49 -1.82 31.18 -24.07
CA MET A 49 -0.66 31.09 -23.18
C MET A 49 -0.98 31.42 -21.72
N TYR A 50 -1.99 32.26 -21.46
CA TYR A 50 -2.38 32.66 -20.10
C TYR A 50 -3.52 31.84 -19.49
N LYS A 51 -4.11 30.90 -20.25
CA LYS A 51 -5.10 29.97 -19.69
C LYS A 51 -4.48 29.18 -18.53
N PRO A 52 -5.27 28.78 -17.51
CA PRO A 52 -4.74 28.08 -16.33
C PRO A 52 -3.94 26.81 -16.62
N THR A 53 -4.23 26.12 -17.73
CA THR A 53 -3.49 24.92 -18.14
C THR A 53 -2.10 25.22 -18.69
N MET A 54 -1.81 26.48 -19.06
CA MET A 54 -0.56 26.93 -19.68
C MET A 54 -0.15 26.05 -20.88
N ALA A 55 -1.13 25.46 -21.57
CA ALA A 55 -0.89 24.44 -22.58
C ALA A 55 -0.10 25.00 -23.77
N GLU A 56 -0.45 26.21 -24.21
CA GLU A 56 0.22 26.90 -25.31
C GLU A 56 1.64 27.35 -24.90
N LEU A 57 1.84 27.77 -23.66
CA LEU A 57 3.18 28.09 -23.15
C LEU A 57 4.08 26.85 -23.18
N GLY A 58 3.57 25.70 -22.73
CA GLY A 58 4.30 24.43 -22.80
C GLY A 58 4.63 24.02 -24.23
N LEU A 59 3.72 24.25 -25.18
CA LEU A 59 4.00 24.06 -26.61
C LEU A 59 5.14 24.98 -27.08
N CYS A 60 5.12 26.26 -26.71
CA CYS A 60 6.19 27.19 -27.05
C CYS A 60 7.54 26.74 -26.47
N MET A 61 7.59 26.24 -25.23
CA MET A 61 8.81 25.69 -24.64
C MET A 61 9.33 24.49 -25.42
N TYR A 62 8.45 23.56 -25.80
CA TYR A 62 8.82 22.39 -26.61
C TYR A 62 9.33 22.81 -27.99
N GLN A 63 8.67 23.76 -28.65
CA GLN A 63 9.10 24.29 -29.93
C GLN A 63 10.47 24.97 -29.82
N LEU A 64 10.67 25.82 -28.81
CA LEU A 64 11.94 26.49 -28.59
C LEU A 64 13.06 25.48 -28.30
N GLU A 65 12.82 24.46 -27.49
CA GLU A 65 13.80 23.42 -27.18
C GLU A 65 14.26 22.67 -28.45
N ASN A 66 13.31 22.28 -29.32
CA ASN A 66 13.63 21.65 -30.60
C ASN A 66 14.36 22.60 -31.55
N LEU A 67 14.02 23.90 -31.55
CA LEU A 67 14.74 24.90 -32.36
C LEU A 67 16.17 25.13 -31.85
N VAL A 68 16.39 25.11 -30.53
CA VAL A 68 17.73 25.17 -29.94
C VAL A 68 18.52 23.91 -30.28
N GLN A 69 17.89 22.73 -30.27
CA GLN A 69 18.51 21.50 -30.75
C GLN A 69 18.94 21.58 -32.22
N ASP A 70 18.08 22.14 -33.09
CA ASP A 70 18.34 22.24 -34.53
C ASP A 70 19.39 23.33 -34.88
N LEU A 71 19.40 24.45 -34.16
CA LEU A 71 20.23 25.64 -34.49
C LEU A 71 21.49 25.79 -33.62
N ILE A 72 21.46 25.34 -32.36
CA ILE A 72 22.55 25.47 -31.39
C ILE A 72 22.76 24.13 -30.64
N PRO A 73 23.12 23.05 -31.36
CA PRO A 73 23.15 21.69 -30.79
C PRO A 73 24.12 21.52 -29.62
N GLU A 74 25.24 22.25 -29.63
CA GLU A 74 26.22 22.24 -28.53
C GLU A 74 25.60 22.75 -27.23
N LEU A 75 24.83 23.84 -27.30
CA LEU A 75 24.15 24.40 -26.13
C LEU A 75 23.03 23.48 -25.65
N HIS A 76 22.29 22.88 -26.57
CA HIS A 76 21.25 21.90 -26.23
C HIS A 76 21.83 20.68 -25.50
N GLY A 77 22.95 20.13 -25.98
CA GLY A 77 23.65 19.02 -25.33
C GLY A 77 24.12 19.38 -23.92
N HIS A 78 24.64 20.60 -23.74
CA HIS A 78 25.00 21.11 -22.41
C HIS A 78 23.79 21.23 -21.49
N PHE A 79 22.69 21.82 -21.95
CA PHE A 79 21.44 21.93 -21.20
C PHE A 79 20.91 20.56 -20.77
N GLN A 80 20.92 19.57 -21.66
CA GLN A 80 20.52 18.19 -21.32
C GLN A 80 21.43 17.59 -20.23
N SER A 81 22.76 17.77 -20.34
CA SER A 81 23.72 17.25 -19.36
C SER A 81 23.50 17.83 -17.95
N GLN A 82 23.06 19.09 -17.88
CA GLN A 82 22.78 19.81 -16.63
C GLN A 82 21.31 19.69 -16.17
N SER A 83 20.47 18.91 -16.87
CA SER A 83 19.03 18.84 -16.64
C SER A 83 18.35 20.23 -16.62
N PHE A 84 18.83 21.12 -17.48
CA PHE A 84 18.39 22.51 -17.58
C PHE A 84 17.29 22.65 -18.63
N HIS A 85 16.06 22.86 -18.19
CA HIS A 85 14.90 22.91 -19.08
C HIS A 85 14.60 24.32 -19.58
N THR A 86 14.15 24.43 -20.82
CA THR A 86 13.77 25.71 -21.47
C THR A 86 12.76 26.52 -20.66
N SER A 87 11.84 25.84 -19.97
CA SER A 87 10.83 26.46 -19.11
C SER A 87 11.41 27.24 -17.93
N MET A 88 12.63 26.92 -17.48
CA MET A 88 13.25 27.57 -16.31
C MET A 88 13.67 29.03 -16.58
N TYR A 89 14.01 29.37 -17.83
CA TYR A 89 14.46 30.72 -18.20
C TYR A 89 13.55 31.42 -19.20
N ALA A 90 12.94 30.69 -20.14
CA ALA A 90 12.21 31.29 -21.25
C ALA A 90 10.74 31.61 -20.92
N SER A 91 10.15 31.03 -19.85
CA SER A 91 8.73 31.24 -19.54
C SER A 91 8.38 32.73 -19.40
N SER A 92 9.23 33.52 -18.75
CA SER A 92 9.02 34.97 -18.59
C SER A 92 9.16 35.73 -19.92
N TRP A 93 10.00 35.26 -20.84
CA TRP A 93 10.20 35.89 -22.14
C TRP A 93 8.93 35.87 -22.98
N PHE A 94 8.24 34.71 -23.03
CA PHE A 94 6.98 34.56 -23.76
C PHE A 94 5.81 35.24 -23.03
N LEU A 95 5.70 35.05 -21.70
CA LEU A 95 4.59 35.60 -20.92
C LEU A 95 4.65 37.12 -20.73
N THR A 96 5.78 37.76 -20.98
CA THR A 96 5.91 39.20 -20.80
C THR A 96 6.43 39.91 -22.04
N LEU A 97 6.60 39.20 -23.16
CA LEU A 97 7.19 39.76 -24.39
C LEU A 97 8.53 40.48 -24.09
N PHE A 98 9.35 39.85 -23.24
CA PHE A 98 10.62 40.35 -22.72
C PHE A 98 10.57 41.63 -21.85
N THR A 99 9.40 42.18 -21.50
CA THR A 99 9.30 43.42 -20.71
C THR A 99 9.89 43.30 -19.30
N THR A 100 10.01 42.08 -18.75
CA THR A 100 10.65 41.87 -17.45
C THR A 100 12.12 41.47 -17.55
N ALA A 101 12.59 41.12 -18.75
CA ALA A 101 13.93 40.59 -18.97
C ALA A 101 14.90 41.63 -19.53
N LEU A 102 14.40 42.57 -20.33
CA LEU A 102 15.19 43.59 -21.01
C LEU A 102 14.69 44.99 -20.64
N SER A 103 15.53 46.01 -20.84
CA SER A 103 15.17 47.41 -20.60
C SER A 103 14.01 47.87 -21.49
N LEU A 104 13.28 48.87 -20.99
CA LEU A 104 12.07 49.42 -21.62
C LEU A 104 12.26 49.76 -23.11
N PRO A 105 13.35 50.42 -23.56
CA PRO A 105 13.52 50.74 -24.99
C PRO A 105 13.62 49.51 -25.89
N VAL A 106 14.27 48.44 -25.41
CA VAL A 106 14.40 47.19 -26.17
C VAL A 106 13.08 46.43 -26.18
N ALA A 107 12.39 46.38 -25.04
CA ALA A 107 11.06 45.79 -24.94
C ALA A 107 10.04 46.48 -25.87
N CYS A 108 10.06 47.82 -25.97
CA CYS A 108 9.25 48.58 -26.94
C CYS A 108 9.54 48.13 -28.38
N ARG A 109 10.81 48.01 -28.77
CA ARG A 109 11.17 47.56 -30.12
C ARG A 109 10.73 46.13 -30.41
N ILE A 110 10.86 45.23 -29.45
CA ILE A 110 10.34 43.86 -29.59
C ILE A 110 8.82 43.89 -29.74
N MET A 111 8.14 44.74 -28.98
CA MET A 111 6.69 44.93 -29.08
C MET A 111 6.25 45.45 -30.45
N ASP A 112 6.97 46.41 -31.03
CA ASP A 112 6.68 46.95 -32.37
C ASP A 112 6.73 45.84 -33.44
N VAL A 113 7.77 45.01 -33.40
CA VAL A 113 7.94 43.91 -34.35
C VAL A 113 6.96 42.78 -34.06
N PHE A 114 6.66 42.51 -32.79
CA PHE A 114 5.64 41.54 -32.38
C PHE A 114 4.24 41.93 -32.89
N LEU A 115 3.88 43.22 -32.86
CA LEU A 115 2.63 43.71 -33.45
C LEU A 115 2.60 43.58 -34.99
N SER A 116 3.75 43.55 -35.66
CA SER A 116 3.81 43.39 -37.12
C SER A 116 3.84 41.92 -37.58
N GLU A 117 4.62 41.08 -36.92
CA GLU A 117 4.94 39.70 -37.36
C GLU A 117 4.32 38.61 -36.45
N GLY A 118 3.86 38.97 -35.26
CA GLY A 118 3.26 38.05 -34.30
C GLY A 118 4.27 37.22 -33.49
N MET A 119 3.81 36.06 -33.01
CA MET A 119 4.54 35.21 -32.06
C MET A 119 5.88 34.69 -32.56
N GLU A 120 6.07 34.57 -33.88
CA GLU A 120 7.32 34.09 -34.47
C GLU A 120 8.53 34.94 -34.05
N VAL A 121 8.33 36.25 -33.85
CA VAL A 121 9.37 37.18 -33.40
C VAL A 121 9.93 36.80 -32.05
N ILE A 122 9.08 36.34 -31.14
CA ILE A 122 9.50 35.97 -29.78
C ILE A 122 10.45 34.78 -29.82
N PHE A 123 10.18 33.79 -30.68
CA PHE A 123 11.12 32.69 -30.94
C PHE A 123 12.43 33.18 -31.56
N LYS A 124 12.36 34.07 -32.57
CA LYS A 124 13.55 34.63 -33.22
C LYS A 124 14.45 35.37 -32.22
N VAL A 125 13.87 36.23 -31.38
CA VAL A 125 14.59 36.97 -30.35
C VAL A 125 15.16 36.04 -29.29
N ALA A 126 14.40 35.04 -28.82
CA ALA A 126 14.89 34.04 -27.86
C ALA A 126 16.11 33.28 -28.40
N LEU A 127 16.07 32.86 -29.67
CA LEU A 127 17.19 32.17 -30.32
C LEU A 127 18.41 33.09 -30.50
N SER A 128 18.20 34.36 -30.85
CA SER A 128 19.29 35.33 -30.95
C SER A 128 19.96 35.59 -29.60
N LEU A 129 19.18 35.72 -28.52
CA LEU A 129 19.71 35.86 -27.16
C LEU A 129 20.54 34.65 -26.74
N LEU A 130 20.07 33.44 -27.04
CA LEU A 130 20.81 32.21 -26.77
C LEU A 130 22.08 32.10 -27.63
N THR A 131 22.05 32.62 -28.86
CA THR A 131 23.22 32.64 -29.73
C THR A 131 24.30 33.58 -29.20
N ILE A 132 23.92 34.78 -28.72
CA ILE A 132 24.85 35.73 -28.08
C ILE A 132 25.46 35.12 -26.81
N ALA A 133 24.64 34.41 -26.04
CA ALA A 133 25.05 33.85 -24.75
C ALA A 133 25.79 32.51 -24.83
N LYS A 134 25.86 31.91 -26.02
CA LYS A 134 26.29 30.52 -26.21
C LYS A 134 27.64 30.23 -25.54
N ASP A 135 28.65 31.02 -25.85
CA ASP A 135 30.03 30.75 -25.41
C ASP A 135 30.18 30.88 -23.89
N ASP A 136 29.44 31.81 -23.27
CA ASP A 136 29.43 31.97 -21.82
C ASP A 136 28.69 30.81 -21.14
N LEU A 137 27.51 30.44 -21.64
CA LEU A 137 26.64 29.40 -21.07
C LEU A 137 27.27 28.01 -21.08
N LEU A 138 28.07 27.68 -22.09
CA LEU A 138 28.74 26.37 -22.20
C LEU A 138 29.71 26.07 -21.05
N SER A 139 30.17 27.10 -20.33
CA SER A 139 31.10 26.96 -19.20
C SER A 139 30.42 26.91 -17.83
N LEU A 140 29.11 27.15 -17.77
CA LEU A 140 28.35 27.32 -16.53
C LEU A 140 27.57 26.06 -16.15
N ASP A 141 27.37 25.85 -14.86
CA ASP A 141 26.47 24.83 -14.32
C ASP A 141 25.01 25.34 -14.26
N MET A 142 24.08 24.50 -13.78
CA MET A 142 22.65 24.84 -13.73
C MET A 142 22.36 26.16 -12.99
N GLU A 143 22.96 26.38 -11.82
CA GLU A 143 22.77 27.60 -11.03
C GLU A 143 23.42 28.82 -11.70
N GLY A 144 24.64 28.65 -12.24
CA GLY A 144 25.35 29.67 -12.99
C GLY A 144 24.56 30.15 -14.21
N MET A 145 23.96 29.22 -14.97
CA MET A 145 23.11 29.55 -16.12
C MET A 145 21.88 30.37 -15.71
N LEU A 146 21.16 30.01 -14.64
CA LEU A 146 20.02 30.79 -14.15
C LEU A 146 20.41 32.22 -13.77
N LYS A 147 21.53 32.37 -13.06
CA LYS A 147 22.05 33.68 -12.65
C LYS A 147 22.48 34.50 -13.86
N TYR A 148 23.09 33.86 -14.86
CA TYR A 148 23.49 34.49 -16.11
C TYR A 148 22.29 35.07 -16.86
N PHE A 149 21.23 34.28 -17.05
CA PHE A 149 20.00 34.74 -17.71
C PHE A 149 19.34 35.94 -17.01
N GLN A 150 19.45 36.03 -15.68
CA GLN A 150 18.83 37.12 -14.90
C GLN A 150 19.69 38.39 -14.81
N LYS A 151 21.02 38.27 -14.80
CA LYS A 151 21.93 39.39 -14.47
C LYS A 151 22.90 39.79 -15.57
N GLU A 152 23.39 38.84 -16.34
CA GLU A 152 24.49 39.06 -17.29
C GLU A 152 24.02 39.10 -18.74
N LEU A 153 22.96 38.35 -19.07
CA LEU A 153 22.37 38.38 -20.41
C LEU A 153 21.75 39.75 -20.76
N PRO A 154 20.92 40.40 -19.91
CA PRO A 154 20.29 41.67 -20.26
C PRO A 154 21.29 42.78 -20.67
N PRO A 155 22.34 43.09 -19.89
CA PRO A 155 23.26 44.17 -20.29
C PRO A 155 24.06 43.84 -21.56
N LYS A 156 24.35 42.56 -21.83
CA LYS A 156 25.01 42.14 -23.09
C LYS A 156 24.08 42.32 -24.29
N ALA A 157 22.81 41.93 -24.16
CA ALA A 157 21.80 42.11 -25.20
C ALA A 157 21.50 43.58 -25.47
N GLU A 158 21.55 44.44 -24.44
CA GLU A 158 21.29 45.87 -24.54
C GLU A 158 22.47 46.67 -25.11
N SER A 159 23.69 46.12 -25.08
CA SER A 159 24.87 46.77 -25.65
C SER A 159 24.79 46.90 -27.17
N ASP A 160 24.10 45.98 -27.86
CA ASP A 160 23.95 45.96 -29.32
C ASP A 160 22.53 45.55 -29.72
N VAL A 161 21.59 46.48 -29.51
CA VAL A 161 20.17 46.26 -29.82
C VAL A 161 19.95 46.07 -31.33
N GLU A 162 20.65 46.81 -32.19
CA GLU A 162 20.51 46.67 -33.65
C GLU A 162 21.07 45.33 -34.13
N GLY A 163 22.22 44.89 -33.61
CA GLY A 163 22.76 43.56 -33.89
C GLY A 163 21.83 42.45 -33.40
N LEU A 164 21.26 42.56 -32.20
CA LEU A 164 20.26 41.61 -31.68
C LEU A 164 19.06 41.47 -32.62
N MET A 165 18.48 42.60 -33.06
CA MET A 165 17.34 42.60 -33.96
C MET A 165 17.71 42.09 -35.35
N GLN A 166 18.86 42.48 -35.89
CA GLN A 166 19.35 41.98 -37.18
C GLN A 166 19.58 40.47 -37.17
N MET A 167 20.14 39.93 -36.09
CA MET A 167 20.25 38.48 -35.89
C MET A 167 18.88 37.82 -35.82
N ALA A 168 17.92 38.40 -35.08
CA ALA A 168 16.57 37.88 -34.99
C ALA A 168 15.89 37.81 -36.37
N TYR A 169 16.03 38.84 -37.20
CA TYR A 169 15.52 38.82 -38.59
C TYR A 169 16.23 37.79 -39.47
N GLY A 170 17.50 37.47 -39.18
CA GLY A 170 18.26 36.43 -39.87
C GLY A 170 17.79 35.01 -39.56
N VAL A 171 17.11 34.79 -38.44
CA VAL A 171 16.59 33.47 -38.04
C VAL A 171 15.40 33.07 -38.91
N LYS A 172 15.61 32.03 -39.74
CA LYS A 172 14.57 31.47 -40.61
C LYS A 172 13.82 30.35 -39.92
N LEU A 173 12.60 30.64 -39.46
CA LEU A 173 11.68 29.64 -38.91
C LEU A 173 10.88 28.98 -40.05
N ASN A 174 10.95 27.65 -40.15
CA ASN A 174 10.19 26.92 -41.16
C ASN A 174 8.76 26.63 -40.64
N PRO A 175 7.70 27.21 -41.24
CA PRO A 175 6.34 27.08 -40.74
C PRO A 175 5.82 25.63 -40.79
N LYS A 176 6.31 24.82 -41.75
CA LYS A 176 5.97 23.38 -41.81
C LYS A 176 6.57 22.62 -40.63
N ARG A 177 7.78 22.98 -40.22
CA ARG A 177 8.46 22.37 -39.05
C ARG A 177 7.75 22.76 -37.76
N MET A 178 7.39 24.03 -37.59
CA MET A 178 6.64 24.50 -36.42
C MET A 178 5.30 23.76 -36.25
N LYS A 179 4.53 23.61 -37.34
CA LYS A 179 3.28 22.82 -37.34
C LYS A 179 3.50 21.34 -37.06
N LYS A 180 4.64 20.77 -37.48
CA LYS A 180 4.98 19.37 -37.15
C LYS A 180 5.25 19.23 -35.66
N LEU A 181 6.07 20.12 -35.08
CA LEU A 181 6.37 20.13 -33.65
C LEU A 181 5.11 20.30 -32.79
N GLU A 182 4.16 21.12 -33.25
CA GLU A 182 2.86 21.26 -32.60
C GLU A 182 2.08 19.94 -32.55
N LYS A 183 2.01 19.21 -33.67
CA LYS A 183 1.37 17.89 -33.71
C LYS A 183 2.09 16.87 -32.84
N ASP A 184 3.42 16.85 -32.91
CA ASP A 184 4.24 15.93 -32.11
C ASP A 184 4.01 16.19 -30.60
N TYR A 185 3.95 17.45 -30.18
CA TYR A 185 3.65 17.84 -28.80
C TYR A 185 2.23 17.45 -28.37
N GLN A 186 1.23 17.64 -29.24
CA GLN A 186 -0.15 17.20 -28.96
C GLN A 186 -0.24 15.69 -28.74
N VAL A 187 0.50 14.90 -29.52
CA VAL A 187 0.58 13.44 -29.34
C VAL A 187 1.24 13.08 -28.00
N ILE A 188 2.34 13.75 -27.65
CA ILE A 188 3.01 13.54 -26.36
C ILE A 188 2.04 13.85 -25.21
N LYS A 189 1.34 14.99 -25.26
CA LYS A 189 0.38 15.39 -24.22
C LYS A 189 -0.84 14.48 -24.14
N ALA A 190 -1.35 14.00 -25.28
CA ALA A 190 -2.44 13.02 -25.29
C ALA A 190 -2.02 11.73 -24.60
N LYS A 191 -0.82 11.23 -24.91
CA LYS A 191 -0.25 10.02 -24.29
C LYS A 191 -0.02 10.20 -22.79
N GLU A 192 0.55 11.33 -22.35
CA GLU A 192 0.73 11.64 -20.92
C GLU A 192 -0.61 11.68 -20.17
N GLN A 193 -1.66 12.22 -20.81
CA GLN A 193 -2.99 12.27 -20.23
C GLN A 193 -3.61 10.86 -20.12
N GLU A 194 -3.45 10.02 -21.15
CA GLU A 194 -3.86 8.60 -21.12
C GLU A 194 -3.14 7.84 -20.00
N GLU A 195 -1.81 7.98 -19.90
CA GLU A 195 -0.99 7.38 -18.83
C GLU A 195 -1.43 7.89 -17.45
N THR A 196 -1.78 9.16 -17.31
CA THR A 196 -2.29 9.73 -16.05
C THR A 196 -3.65 9.16 -15.66
N VAL A 197 -4.54 8.97 -16.63
CA VAL A 197 -5.86 8.35 -16.43
C VAL A 197 -5.70 6.88 -16.04
N GLU A 198 -4.82 6.14 -16.73
CA GLU A 198 -4.51 4.75 -16.41
C GLU A 198 -3.89 4.62 -15.02
N LEU A 199 -2.95 5.48 -14.67
CA LEU A 199 -2.35 5.52 -13.32
C LEU A 199 -3.41 5.78 -12.24
N ARG A 200 -4.38 6.67 -12.48
CA ARG A 200 -5.50 6.90 -11.54
C ARG A 200 -6.36 5.65 -11.39
N ARG A 201 -6.70 4.98 -12.48
CA ARG A 201 -7.44 3.71 -12.46
C ARG A 201 -6.68 2.65 -11.65
N LEU A 202 -5.40 2.43 -11.97
CA LEU A 202 -4.54 1.46 -11.27
C LEU A 202 -4.40 1.77 -9.77
N ARG A 203 -4.37 3.06 -9.39
CA ARG A 203 -4.37 3.48 -7.97
C ARG A 203 -5.68 3.14 -7.27
N THR A 204 -6.82 3.29 -7.93
CA THR A 204 -8.14 2.91 -7.39
C THR A 204 -8.25 1.39 -7.26
N ASP A 205 -7.85 0.65 -8.30
CA ASP A 205 -7.87 -0.82 -8.30
C ASP A 205 -6.95 -1.37 -7.20
N ASN A 206 -5.73 -0.83 -7.05
CA ASN A 206 -4.82 -1.20 -5.96
C ASN A 206 -5.40 -0.93 -4.58
N ARG A 207 -6.13 0.19 -4.40
CA ARG A 207 -6.81 0.49 -3.13
C ARG A 207 -7.87 -0.56 -2.81
N CYS A 208 -8.69 -0.93 -3.79
CA CYS A 208 -9.72 -1.95 -3.62
C CYS A 208 -9.11 -3.34 -3.33
N LEU A 209 -8.04 -3.71 -4.03
CA LEU A 209 -7.34 -4.96 -3.77
C LEU A 209 -6.74 -5.02 -2.37
N ARG A 210 -6.14 -3.92 -1.87
CA ARG A 210 -5.65 -3.84 -0.49
C ARG A 210 -6.75 -4.03 0.54
N GLN A 211 -7.90 -3.37 0.37
CA GLN A 211 -9.06 -3.57 1.24
C GLN A 211 -9.53 -5.03 1.23
N LYS A 212 -9.52 -5.68 0.05
CA LYS A 212 -9.90 -7.09 -0.05
C LYS A 212 -8.90 -8.02 0.65
N VAL A 213 -7.60 -7.72 0.55
CA VAL A 213 -6.55 -8.46 1.27
C VAL A 213 -6.72 -8.29 2.77
N GLU A 214 -6.90 -7.06 3.26
CA GLU A 214 -7.15 -6.77 4.69
C GLU A 214 -8.36 -7.53 5.22
N LEU A 215 -9.47 -7.58 4.47
CA LEU A 215 -10.66 -8.34 4.85
C LEU A 215 -10.38 -9.85 4.93
N LEU A 216 -9.70 -10.41 3.92
CA LEU A 216 -9.35 -11.83 3.90
C LEU A 216 -8.36 -12.18 5.02
N GLU A 217 -7.41 -11.30 5.33
CA GLU A 217 -6.50 -11.46 6.45
C GLU A 217 -7.24 -11.46 7.79
N ALA A 218 -8.20 -10.54 7.98
CA ALA A 218 -9.06 -10.51 9.17
C ALA A 218 -9.91 -11.79 9.31
N GLU A 219 -10.54 -12.25 8.22
CA GLU A 219 -11.29 -13.52 8.22
C GLU A 219 -10.37 -14.71 8.56
N SER A 220 -9.16 -14.74 8.01
CA SER A 220 -8.19 -15.81 8.28
C SER A 220 -7.71 -15.82 9.73
N ALA A 221 -7.49 -14.64 10.32
CA ALA A 221 -7.12 -14.50 11.71
C ALA A 221 -8.26 -14.96 12.63
N GLU A 222 -9.51 -14.59 12.32
CA GLU A 222 -10.67 -15.01 13.10
C GLU A 222 -10.86 -16.53 13.07
N LEU A 223 -10.67 -17.16 11.91
CA LEU A 223 -10.71 -18.62 11.77
C LEU A 223 -9.59 -19.30 12.57
N ALA A 224 -8.38 -18.74 12.56
CA ALA A 224 -7.27 -19.25 13.36
C ALA A 224 -7.58 -19.16 14.86
N ASP A 225 -8.12 -18.04 15.32
CA ASP A 225 -8.56 -17.83 16.70
C ASP A 225 -9.64 -18.83 17.13
N ARG A 226 -10.63 -19.10 16.27
CA ARG A 226 -11.66 -20.11 16.53
C ARG A 226 -11.04 -21.51 16.67
N LEU A 227 -10.07 -21.84 15.81
CA LEU A 227 -9.38 -23.13 15.87
C LEU A 227 -8.59 -23.27 17.19
N VAL A 228 -7.84 -22.24 17.58
CA VAL A 228 -7.07 -22.23 18.83
C VAL A 228 -8.00 -22.37 20.03
N ARG A 229 -9.09 -21.59 20.09
CA ARG A 229 -10.09 -21.73 21.16
C ARG A 229 -10.66 -23.14 21.24
N GLY A 230 -10.99 -23.75 20.09
CA GLY A 230 -11.46 -25.14 20.04
C GLY A 230 -10.42 -26.15 20.53
N GLN A 231 -9.13 -25.95 20.23
CA GLN A 231 -8.07 -26.83 20.75
C GLN A 231 -7.84 -26.66 22.25
N VAL A 232 -7.87 -25.42 22.76
CA VAL A 232 -7.74 -25.14 24.20
C VAL A 232 -8.90 -25.78 24.96
N SER A 233 -10.15 -25.57 24.53
CA SER A 233 -11.32 -26.16 25.16
C SER A 233 -11.26 -27.70 25.18
N ARG A 234 -10.80 -28.34 24.09
CA ARG A 234 -10.61 -29.79 24.07
C ARG A 234 -9.52 -30.26 25.03
N ALA A 235 -8.42 -29.50 25.16
CA ALA A 235 -7.36 -29.82 26.09
C ALA A 235 -7.81 -29.68 27.56
N GLU A 236 -8.60 -28.64 27.85
CA GLU A 236 -9.22 -28.43 29.16
C GLU A 236 -10.19 -29.59 29.51
N GLU A 237 -11.05 -30.00 28.58
CA GLU A 237 -11.95 -31.15 28.76
C GLU A 237 -11.17 -32.46 28.98
N GLU A 238 -10.05 -32.67 28.28
CA GLU A 238 -9.19 -33.84 28.48
C GLU A 238 -8.50 -33.83 29.86
N GLU A 239 -8.05 -32.66 30.34
CA GLU A 239 -7.47 -32.50 31.67
C GLU A 239 -8.52 -32.76 32.77
N GLU A 240 -9.71 -32.19 32.64
CA GLU A 240 -10.82 -32.43 33.58
C GLU A 240 -11.23 -33.91 33.60
N SER A 241 -11.33 -34.55 32.44
CA SER A 241 -11.62 -35.99 32.34
C SER A 241 -10.56 -36.83 33.06
N PHE A 242 -9.29 -36.47 32.91
CA PHE A 242 -8.19 -37.16 33.60
C PHE A 242 -8.27 -37.00 35.12
N VAL A 243 -8.56 -35.80 35.62
CA VAL A 243 -8.76 -35.53 37.04
C VAL A 243 -9.93 -36.35 37.59
N LEU A 244 -11.07 -36.33 36.90
CA LEU A 244 -12.25 -37.12 37.28
C LEU A 244 -11.96 -38.62 37.29
N GLN A 245 -11.24 -39.14 36.29
CA GLN A 245 -10.82 -40.55 36.27
C GLN A 245 -9.95 -40.91 37.48
N ARG A 246 -9.02 -40.03 37.86
CA ARG A 246 -8.16 -40.21 39.03
C ARG A 246 -8.96 -40.23 40.33
N GLU A 247 -9.87 -39.27 40.50
CA GLU A 247 -10.75 -39.20 41.68
C GLU A 247 -11.69 -40.40 41.76
N LEU A 248 -12.24 -40.84 40.63
CA LEU A 248 -13.10 -42.01 40.55
C LEU A 248 -12.33 -43.29 40.90
N ALA A 249 -11.08 -43.41 40.46
CA ALA A 249 -10.19 -44.50 40.88
C ALA A 249 -9.91 -44.47 42.39
N ALA A 250 -9.63 -43.30 42.95
CA ALA A 250 -9.43 -43.13 44.40
C ALA A 250 -10.70 -43.50 45.21
N LEU A 251 -11.88 -43.07 44.74
CA LEU A 251 -13.17 -43.42 45.34
C LEU A 251 -13.44 -44.93 45.25
N ARG A 252 -13.13 -45.57 44.12
CA ARG A 252 -13.23 -47.04 43.97
C ARG A 252 -12.33 -47.77 44.96
N HIS A 253 -11.08 -47.32 45.12
CA HIS A 253 -10.17 -47.89 46.12
C HIS A 253 -10.69 -47.69 47.55
N ALA A 254 -11.15 -46.49 47.89
CA ALA A 254 -11.74 -46.23 49.20
C ALA A 254 -12.99 -47.09 49.44
N HIS A 255 -13.85 -47.26 48.43
CA HIS A 255 -15.00 -48.14 48.50
C HIS A 255 -14.61 -49.59 48.77
N LEU A 256 -13.63 -50.13 48.03
CA LEU A 256 -13.09 -51.48 48.26
C LEU A 256 -12.51 -51.62 49.67
N GLU A 257 -11.79 -50.63 50.19
CA GLU A 257 -11.31 -50.65 51.58
C GLU A 257 -12.47 -50.65 52.58
N THR A 258 -13.49 -49.82 52.37
CA THR A 258 -14.66 -49.80 53.25
C THR A 258 -15.46 -51.09 53.19
N GLN A 259 -15.57 -51.70 52.00
CA GLN A 259 -16.21 -52.99 51.81
C GLN A 259 -15.41 -54.09 52.51
N HIS A 260 -14.09 -54.10 52.39
CA HIS A 260 -13.23 -55.05 53.11
C HIS A 260 -13.32 -54.84 54.63
N ARG A 261 -13.35 -53.60 55.12
CA ARG A 261 -13.59 -53.31 56.54
C ARG A 261 -14.96 -53.79 56.99
N LEU A 262 -15.98 -53.68 56.15
CA LEU A 262 -17.32 -54.18 56.42
C LEU A 262 -17.33 -55.70 56.44
N GLU A 263 -16.66 -56.38 55.52
CA GLU A 263 -16.50 -57.84 55.51
C GLU A 263 -15.78 -58.32 56.78
N MET A 264 -14.69 -57.66 57.17
CA MET A 264 -14.00 -57.95 58.44
C MET A 264 -14.90 -57.70 59.65
N ALA A 265 -15.69 -56.63 59.66
CA ALA A 265 -16.66 -56.36 60.71
C ALA A 265 -17.81 -57.37 60.70
N GLN A 266 -18.24 -57.85 59.54
CA GLN A 266 -19.22 -58.92 59.39
C GLN A 266 -18.66 -60.25 59.87
N GLU A 267 -17.41 -60.59 59.58
CA GLU A 267 -16.72 -61.74 60.15
C GLU A 267 -16.58 -61.62 61.66
N GLN A 268 -16.28 -60.43 62.18
CA GLN A 268 -16.29 -60.16 63.62
C GLN A 268 -17.69 -60.31 64.20
N VAL A 269 -18.73 -59.83 63.52
CA VAL A 269 -20.12 -60.00 63.93
C VAL A 269 -20.53 -61.46 63.87
N ILE A 270 -20.12 -62.22 62.84
CA ILE A 270 -20.34 -63.66 62.71
C ILE A 270 -19.57 -64.40 63.80
N HIS A 271 -18.36 -63.98 64.14
CA HIS A 271 -17.58 -64.55 65.24
C HIS A 271 -18.22 -64.25 66.59
N THR A 272 -18.68 -63.02 66.84
CA THR A 272 -19.46 -62.70 68.04
C THR A 272 -20.83 -63.35 68.01
N HIS A 273 -21.41 -63.57 66.83
CA HIS A 273 -22.66 -64.30 66.63
C HIS A 273 -22.47 -65.79 66.89
N MET A 274 -21.32 -66.38 66.55
CA MET A 274 -20.95 -67.76 66.90
C MET A 274 -20.68 -67.89 68.40
N LEU A 275 -20.00 -66.92 69.03
CA LEU A 275 -19.90 -66.85 70.49
C LEU A 275 -21.28 -66.66 71.14
N LEU A 276 -22.16 -65.87 70.48
CA LEU A 276 -23.54 -65.72 70.88
C LEU A 276 -24.35 -67.00 70.65
N GLU A 277 -24.13 -67.76 69.59
CA GLU A 277 -24.72 -69.07 69.26
C GLU A 277 -24.19 -70.15 70.21
N GLU A 278 -22.93 -70.10 70.66
CA GLU A 278 -22.48 -70.92 71.78
C GLU A 278 -23.26 -70.58 73.06
N THR A 279 -23.61 -69.30 73.27
CA THR A 279 -24.51 -68.87 74.36
C THR A 279 -26.02 -69.00 74.05
N LEU A 280 -26.43 -69.22 72.80
CA LEU A 280 -27.82 -69.23 72.30
C LEU A 280 -28.25 -70.62 71.75
N ILE A 281 -27.37 -71.61 71.66
CA ILE A 281 -27.72 -73.04 71.73
C ILE A 281 -28.33 -73.36 73.12
N ALA A 282 -28.16 -72.46 74.10
CA ALA A 282 -28.96 -72.44 75.32
C ALA A 282 -30.37 -71.83 75.14
N LYS A 283 -30.68 -71.16 74.02
CA LYS A 283 -31.99 -70.51 73.74
C LYS A 283 -32.30 -70.40 72.24
N GLN A 284 -32.79 -71.51 71.68
CA GLN A 284 -33.90 -71.62 70.71
C GLN A 284 -34.04 -70.58 69.58
N ASP A 285 -33.79 -71.05 68.35
CA ASP A 285 -34.72 -71.16 67.22
C ASP A 285 -35.77 -70.04 66.98
N ALA A 286 -35.68 -69.34 65.83
CA ALA A 286 -36.73 -69.31 64.77
C ALA A 286 -36.47 -68.29 63.62
N CYS A 287 -36.43 -68.84 62.38
CA CYS A 287 -36.67 -68.34 61.00
C CYS A 287 -37.20 -66.91 60.76
N GLU A 288 -36.56 -66.08 59.91
CA GLU A 288 -36.62 -65.93 58.42
C GLU A 288 -37.73 -64.96 57.91
N GLU A 289 -37.36 -63.90 57.14
CA GLU A 289 -37.93 -63.58 55.80
C GLU A 289 -37.41 -62.27 55.15
N SER A 290 -37.52 -62.25 53.82
CA SER A 290 -36.94 -61.37 52.78
C SER A 290 -37.70 -60.06 52.48
N ARG A 291 -37.02 -59.04 51.91
CA ARG A 291 -37.48 -58.15 50.80
C ARG A 291 -36.54 -56.96 50.53
N ALA A 292 -36.16 -56.70 49.27
CA ALA A 292 -36.19 -55.35 48.64
C ALA A 292 -35.59 -55.35 47.22
N ALA A 293 -36.46 -55.22 46.20
CA ALA A 293 -36.10 -54.80 44.85
C ALA A 293 -37.14 -53.75 44.42
N LYS A 294 -36.89 -52.47 44.76
CA LYS A 294 -37.78 -51.36 44.39
C LYS A 294 -37.16 -49.95 44.47
N GLU A 295 -35.89 -49.77 44.09
CA GLU A 295 -35.20 -48.46 44.19
C GLU A 295 -34.48 -48.00 42.89
N GLY A 296 -34.78 -48.60 41.73
CA GLY A 296 -34.08 -48.28 40.47
C GLY A 296 -34.75 -47.26 39.54
N LEU A 297 -35.97 -46.79 39.85
CA LEU A 297 -36.78 -46.00 38.91
C LEU A 297 -36.86 -44.50 39.24
N THR A 298 -36.79 -44.13 40.52
CA THR A 298 -36.91 -42.73 40.96
C THR A 298 -35.68 -41.88 40.60
N HIS A 299 -34.49 -42.48 40.59
CA HIS A 299 -33.23 -41.77 40.31
C HIS A 299 -33.07 -41.31 38.85
N LYS A 300 -33.77 -41.96 37.91
CA LYS A 300 -33.72 -41.58 36.48
C LYS A 300 -34.69 -40.45 36.15
N GLU A 301 -35.77 -40.30 36.90
CA GLU A 301 -36.72 -39.22 36.73
C GLU A 301 -36.13 -37.90 37.25
N ASP A 302 -35.45 -37.91 38.40
CA ASP A 302 -34.79 -36.73 38.99
C ASP A 302 -33.66 -36.16 38.11
N LEU A 303 -32.91 -37.02 37.41
CA LEU A 303 -31.81 -36.61 36.53
C LEU A 303 -32.32 -35.87 35.28
N VAL A 304 -33.47 -36.28 34.75
CA VAL A 304 -34.06 -35.65 33.56
C VAL A 304 -34.57 -34.25 33.88
N THR A 305 -35.14 -34.04 35.06
CA THR A 305 -35.58 -32.71 35.53
C THR A 305 -34.40 -31.76 35.72
N CYS A 306 -33.28 -32.22 36.30
CA CYS A 306 -32.08 -31.38 36.43
C CYS A 306 -31.48 -30.96 35.09
N LEU A 307 -31.48 -31.84 34.08
CA LEU A 307 -30.98 -31.51 32.75
C LEU A 307 -31.89 -30.53 32.00
N GLN A 308 -33.19 -30.55 32.25
CA GLN A 308 -34.14 -29.58 31.69
C GLN A 308 -33.96 -28.18 32.28
N ASP A 309 -33.68 -28.07 33.58
CA ASP A 309 -33.42 -26.79 34.24
C ASP A 309 -32.11 -26.12 33.78
N GLU A 310 -31.05 -26.89 33.55
CA GLU A 310 -29.78 -26.34 33.02
C GLU A 310 -29.93 -25.84 31.58
N LEU A 311 -30.71 -26.53 30.75
CA LEU A 311 -30.99 -26.08 29.38
C LEU A 311 -31.72 -24.73 29.35
N LEU A 312 -32.68 -24.51 30.25
CA LEU A 312 -33.39 -23.23 30.37
C LEU A 312 -32.45 -22.09 30.80
N LYS A 313 -31.50 -22.35 31.71
CA LYS A 313 -30.50 -21.36 32.14
C LYS A 313 -29.55 -20.96 31.01
N VAL A 314 -29.12 -21.91 30.19
CA VAL A 314 -28.25 -21.63 29.03
C VAL A 314 -29.00 -20.77 28.00
N ARG A 315 -30.26 -21.10 27.70
CA ARG A 315 -31.10 -20.31 26.78
C ARG A 315 -31.35 -18.89 27.28
N LEU A 316 -31.52 -18.70 28.58
CA LEU A 316 -31.66 -17.36 29.17
C LEU A 316 -30.38 -16.52 28.98
N ARG A 317 -29.20 -17.11 29.24
CA ARG A 317 -27.90 -16.43 29.06
C ARG A 317 -27.62 -16.09 27.59
N GLU A 318 -28.00 -16.96 26.67
CA GLU A 318 -27.92 -16.67 25.23
C GLU A 318 -28.76 -15.43 24.87
N ALA A 319 -30.00 -15.36 25.35
CA ALA A 319 -30.89 -14.22 25.09
C ALA A 319 -30.38 -12.90 25.71
N GLU A 320 -29.78 -12.95 26.90
CA GLU A 320 -29.16 -11.78 27.56
C GLU A 320 -27.94 -11.28 26.77
N ASN A 321 -27.09 -12.18 26.28
CA ASN A 321 -25.94 -11.83 25.45
C ASN A 321 -26.36 -11.22 24.09
N GLU A 322 -27.41 -11.75 23.47
CA GLU A 322 -27.96 -11.19 22.23
C GLU A 322 -28.59 -9.80 22.42
N ALA A 323 -29.10 -9.48 23.61
CA ALA A 323 -29.55 -8.13 23.96
C ALA A 323 -28.36 -7.16 24.10
N LEU A 324 -27.32 -7.55 24.84
CA LEU A 324 -26.10 -6.74 25.00
C LEU A 324 -25.41 -6.42 23.67
N ILE A 325 -25.35 -7.39 22.76
CA ILE A 325 -24.76 -7.19 21.42
C ILE A 325 -25.55 -6.17 20.61
N ARG A 326 -26.87 -6.11 20.75
CA ARG A 326 -27.71 -5.11 20.07
C ARG A 326 -27.45 -3.72 20.63
N ASP A 327 -27.43 -3.56 21.95
CA ASP A 327 -27.17 -2.27 22.59
C ASP A 327 -25.78 -1.71 22.23
N LEU A 328 -24.75 -2.57 22.17
CA LEU A 328 -23.41 -2.17 21.75
C LEU A 328 -23.35 -1.75 20.27
N ARG A 329 -24.14 -2.37 19.40
CA ARG A 329 -24.22 -1.99 17.98
C ARG A 329 -24.88 -0.63 17.80
N ASP A 330 -25.95 -0.37 18.55
CA ASP A 330 -26.64 0.93 18.52
C ASP A 330 -25.72 2.05 19.02
N HIS A 331 -24.93 1.81 20.07
CA HIS A 331 -23.96 2.79 20.57
C HIS A 331 -22.82 3.08 19.58
N ILE A 332 -22.37 2.07 18.82
CA ILE A 332 -21.37 2.27 17.76
C ILE A 332 -21.94 3.16 16.65
N LEU A 333 -23.21 2.96 16.27
CA LEU A 333 -23.87 3.79 15.25
C LEU A 333 -24.00 5.25 15.70
N GLU A 334 -24.36 5.50 16.97
CA GLU A 334 -24.39 6.86 17.54
C GLU A 334 -23.01 7.53 17.47
N LEU A 335 -21.93 6.83 17.87
CA LEU A 335 -20.56 7.35 17.82
C LEU A 335 -20.08 7.62 16.39
N GLU A 336 -20.51 6.81 15.42
CA GLU A 336 -20.21 7.01 14.01
C GLU A 336 -20.92 8.25 13.43
N GLU A 337 -22.16 8.50 13.86
CA GLU A 337 -22.94 9.68 13.49
C GLU A 337 -22.34 10.96 14.10
N ASP A 338 -21.95 10.93 15.38
CA ASP A 338 -21.22 12.03 16.05
C ASP A 338 -19.88 12.34 15.36
N LYS A 339 -19.14 11.30 14.93
CA LYS A 339 -17.88 11.49 14.20
C LYS A 339 -18.11 12.09 12.81
N LYS A 340 -19.25 11.79 12.17
CA LYS A 340 -19.63 12.35 10.88
C LYS A 340 -20.01 13.83 11.02
N THR A 341 -20.79 14.20 12.03
CA THR A 341 -21.14 15.61 12.30
C THR A 341 -19.92 16.45 12.63
N LEU A 342 -18.96 15.90 13.39
CA LEU A 342 -17.66 16.56 13.67
C LEU A 342 -16.76 16.73 12.43
N ARG A 343 -16.92 15.89 11.41
CA ARG A 343 -16.20 16.01 10.12
C ARG A 343 -16.88 16.99 9.16
N GLU A 344 -18.19 17.14 9.27
CA GLU A 344 -18.98 18.10 8.49
C GLU A 344 -18.91 19.53 9.07
N ALA A 345 -18.57 19.67 10.36
CA ALA A 345 -18.14 20.93 10.95
C ALA A 345 -16.81 21.36 10.30
N THR A 346 -16.90 22.30 9.36
CA THR A 346 -15.73 22.92 8.71
C THR A 346 -14.77 23.44 9.78
N PRO A 347 -13.45 23.19 9.67
CA PRO A 347 -12.49 23.79 10.59
C PRO A 347 -12.61 25.31 10.46
N ASP A 348 -12.99 25.95 11.57
CA ASP A 348 -13.19 27.40 11.60
C ASP A 348 -11.93 28.08 11.09
N ASN A 349 -12.08 28.79 9.97
CA ASN A 349 -11.08 29.69 9.39
C ASN A 349 -10.94 30.97 10.25
N SER A 350 -11.15 30.83 11.57
CA SER A 350 -11.26 31.90 12.55
C SER A 350 -9.96 32.71 12.61
N VAL A 351 -8.80 32.07 12.44
CA VAL A 351 -7.52 32.79 12.46
C VAL A 351 -7.33 33.65 11.22
N ALA A 352 -7.66 33.15 10.03
CA ALA A 352 -7.60 33.94 8.79
C ALA A 352 -8.62 35.09 8.84
N HIS A 353 -9.84 34.82 9.29
CA HIS A 353 -10.88 35.82 9.48
C HIS A 353 -10.48 36.89 10.51
N LEU A 354 -9.91 36.50 11.65
CA LEU A 354 -9.43 37.44 12.68
C LEU A 354 -8.23 38.26 12.20
N GLN A 355 -7.34 37.69 11.38
CA GLN A 355 -6.25 38.43 10.75
C GLN A 355 -6.77 39.44 9.71
N GLU A 356 -7.74 39.07 8.89
CA GLU A 356 -8.40 39.96 7.93
C GLU A 356 -9.16 41.10 8.65
N GLU A 357 -9.90 40.78 9.72
CA GLU A 357 -10.58 41.77 10.55
C GLU A 357 -9.58 42.72 11.23
N LEU A 358 -8.47 42.20 11.75
CA LEU A 358 -7.42 43.02 12.35
C LEU A 358 -6.82 44.00 11.33
N ILE A 359 -6.50 43.54 10.12
CA ILE A 359 -6.00 44.39 9.03
C ILE A 359 -7.04 45.47 8.67
N ALA A 360 -8.32 45.09 8.57
CA ALA A 360 -9.40 46.02 8.25
C ALA A 360 -9.62 47.08 9.35
N VAL A 361 -9.46 46.72 10.63
CA VAL A 361 -9.54 47.70 11.73
C VAL A 361 -8.30 48.61 11.76
N LYS A 362 -7.10 48.08 11.45
CA LYS A 362 -5.86 48.91 11.38
C LYS A 362 -5.95 49.95 10.27
N LEU A 363 -6.53 49.59 9.13
CA LEU A 363 -6.77 50.52 8.03
C LEU A 363 -7.77 51.62 8.43
N ARG A 364 -8.90 51.26 9.04
CA ARG A 364 -9.88 52.23 9.55
C ARG A 364 -9.29 53.17 10.60
N GLU A 365 -8.42 52.68 11.50
CA GLU A 365 -7.72 53.54 12.46
C GLU A 365 -6.78 54.52 11.74
N ALA A 366 -6.05 54.08 10.71
CA ALA A 366 -5.16 54.93 9.96
C ALA A 366 -5.91 56.04 9.18
N GLU A 367 -7.04 55.70 8.56
CA GLU A 367 -7.93 56.63 7.86
C GLU A 367 -8.51 57.67 8.82
N ALA A 368 -9.02 57.24 9.98
CA ALA A 368 -9.55 58.14 11.01
C ALA A 368 -8.46 59.07 11.59
N ASN A 369 -7.22 58.61 11.74
CA ASN A 369 -6.10 59.44 12.16
C ASN A 369 -5.72 60.51 11.12
N LEU A 370 -5.82 60.20 9.83
CA LEU A 370 -5.59 61.15 8.74
C LEU A 370 -6.69 62.22 8.71
N SER A 371 -7.96 61.82 8.78
CA SER A 371 -9.09 62.77 8.82
C SER A 371 -9.02 63.69 10.04
N LEU A 372 -8.54 63.20 11.18
CA LEU A 372 -8.31 64.03 12.38
C LEU A 372 -7.20 65.06 12.18
N LYS A 373 -6.13 64.72 11.46
CA LYS A 373 -5.06 65.66 11.12
C LYS A 373 -5.59 66.77 10.20
N ASP A 374 -6.40 66.40 9.20
CA ASP A 374 -7.00 67.36 8.27
C ASP A 374 -7.99 68.30 8.98
N LEU A 375 -8.83 67.77 9.87
CA LEU A 375 -9.73 68.57 10.70
C LEU A 375 -8.96 69.53 11.62
N ARG A 376 -7.88 69.08 12.26
CA ARG A 376 -7.02 69.94 13.09
C ARG A 376 -6.37 71.06 12.29
N GLN A 377 -5.89 70.76 11.09
CA GLN A 377 -5.34 71.77 10.19
C GLN A 377 -6.43 72.78 9.82
N ARG A 378 -7.64 72.31 9.49
CA ARG A 378 -8.76 73.17 9.17
C ARG A 378 -9.19 74.08 10.32
N ILE A 379 -9.23 73.55 11.54
CA ILE A 379 -9.50 74.32 12.77
C ILE A 379 -8.40 75.36 12.99
N SER A 380 -7.13 75.03 12.74
CA SER A 380 -6.01 75.97 12.84
C SER A 380 -6.13 77.10 11.81
N GLU A 381 -6.49 76.78 10.57
CA GLU A 381 -6.72 77.76 9.50
C GLU A 381 -7.88 78.70 9.82
N LEU A 382 -9.03 78.16 10.24
CA LEU A 382 -10.21 78.94 10.62
C LEU A 382 -9.93 79.79 11.87
N SER A 383 -9.21 79.25 12.85
CA SER A 383 -8.79 80.00 14.04
C SER A 383 -7.84 81.14 13.70
N ALA A 384 -6.92 80.92 12.75
CA ALA A 384 -6.01 81.97 12.27
C ALA A 384 -6.75 83.03 11.44
N GLN A 385 -7.73 82.65 10.62
CA GLN A 385 -8.61 83.58 9.89
C GLN A 385 -9.42 84.44 10.87
N TRP A 386 -10.00 83.81 11.90
CA TRP A 386 -10.70 84.49 13.00
C TRP A 386 -9.79 85.49 13.74
N GLN A 387 -8.56 85.07 14.09
CA GLN A 387 -7.58 85.94 14.75
C GLN A 387 -7.12 87.11 13.88
N ARG A 388 -6.89 86.90 12.57
CA ARG A 388 -6.55 87.99 11.63
C ARG A 388 -7.68 89.00 11.52
N HIS A 389 -8.91 88.54 11.36
CA HIS A 389 -10.08 89.41 11.34
C HIS A 389 -10.24 90.21 12.64
N LEU A 390 -9.97 89.62 13.81
CA LEU A 390 -9.95 90.31 15.10
C LEU A 390 -8.82 91.36 15.22
N GLN A 391 -7.65 91.11 14.61
CA GLN A 391 -6.52 92.04 14.59
C GLN A 391 -6.75 93.22 13.64
N GLU A 392 -7.25 92.96 12.43
CA GLU A 392 -7.63 94.00 11.46
C GLU A 392 -8.69 94.95 12.04
N HIS A 393 -9.65 94.40 12.81
CA HIS A 393 -10.68 95.20 13.45
C HIS A 393 -10.21 95.99 14.70
N LYS A 394 -9.06 95.64 15.28
CA LYS A 394 -8.40 96.42 16.35
C LYS A 394 -7.64 97.63 15.80
N GLN A 395 -7.31 97.63 14.51
CA GLN A 395 -6.50 98.67 13.87
C GLN A 395 -7.36 99.84 13.33
N ASP A 396 -8.66 99.61 13.14
CA ASP A 396 -9.62 100.61 12.63
C ASP A 396 -10.30 101.48 13.72
N SER A 397 -9.92 101.36 14.99
CA SER A 397 -10.50 102.18 16.07
C SER A 397 -9.55 103.26 16.61
N LEU A 398 -9.33 104.32 15.82
CA LEU A 398 -8.84 105.64 16.27
C LEU A 398 -9.52 106.75 15.44
N PRO A 399 -10.02 107.87 16.03
CA PRO A 399 -10.99 108.74 15.36
C PRO A 399 -10.37 110.00 14.73
N ALA A 400 -10.81 110.39 13.52
CA ALA A 400 -10.81 111.79 13.02
C ALA A 400 -11.65 111.93 11.73
N PRO A 401 -12.16 113.14 11.40
CA PRO A 401 -13.54 113.31 10.92
C PRO A 401 -13.70 113.72 9.45
N ASP A 402 -14.98 113.79 9.07
CA ASP A 402 -15.61 114.48 7.94
C ASP A 402 -16.03 113.69 6.69
N SER A 403 -17.36 113.67 6.54
CA SER A 403 -18.13 113.83 5.31
C SER A 403 -18.78 112.59 4.67
N THR A 404 -20.10 112.51 4.89
CA THR A 404 -21.19 111.98 4.03
C THR A 404 -21.43 110.46 3.89
N PRO A 405 -22.71 110.05 3.72
CA PRO A 405 -23.20 108.74 4.13
C PRO A 405 -23.36 107.78 2.95
N LYS A 406 -22.51 106.75 2.87
CA LYS A 406 -22.73 105.55 2.03
C LYS A 406 -22.36 104.24 2.73
N LYS A 407 -22.26 104.22 4.08
CA LYS A 407 -21.79 103.06 4.85
C LYS A 407 -22.87 102.19 5.50
N LEU A 408 -24.16 102.45 5.28
CA LEU A 408 -25.24 101.69 5.93
C LEU A 408 -25.61 100.35 5.26
N LEU A 409 -25.21 100.10 4.01
CA LEU A 409 -25.46 98.81 3.34
C LEU A 409 -24.35 97.77 3.55
N PHE A 410 -23.23 98.15 4.17
CA PHE A 410 -22.07 97.25 4.34
C PHE A 410 -21.98 96.64 5.74
N TRP A 411 -22.80 97.09 6.70
CA TRP A 411 -22.76 96.61 8.09
C TRP A 411 -23.71 95.42 8.33
N GLU A 412 -24.89 95.38 7.71
CA GLU A 412 -25.86 94.28 7.91
C GLU A 412 -25.34 92.92 7.43
N ASN A 413 -24.54 92.88 6.36
CA ASN A 413 -24.00 91.62 5.84
C ASN A 413 -22.83 91.08 6.70
N ARG A 414 -22.12 91.93 7.45
CA ARG A 414 -20.91 91.55 8.20
C ARG A 414 -21.19 90.79 9.50
N GLY A 415 -22.32 91.07 10.16
CA GLY A 415 -22.74 90.30 11.35
C GLY A 415 -23.16 88.87 10.99
N SER A 416 -23.78 88.70 9.82
CA SER A 416 -24.13 87.39 9.27
C SER A 416 -22.87 86.57 8.96
N ASP A 417 -21.84 87.19 8.38
CA ASP A 417 -20.60 86.48 8.05
C ASP A 417 -19.78 86.11 9.31
N MET A 418 -19.85 86.92 10.37
CA MET A 418 -19.24 86.59 11.67
C MET A 418 -19.93 85.37 12.33
N GLN A 419 -21.26 85.33 12.33
CA GLN A 419 -22.02 84.21 12.87
C GLN A 419 -21.79 82.92 12.06
N LYS A 420 -21.70 83.01 10.73
CA LYS A 420 -21.39 81.85 9.87
C LYS A 420 -20.02 81.24 10.19
N VAL A 421 -18.98 82.06 10.36
CA VAL A 421 -17.63 81.53 10.68
C VAL A 421 -17.59 80.90 12.08
N GLU A 422 -18.32 81.45 13.05
CA GLU A 422 -18.43 80.89 14.40
C GLU A 422 -19.23 79.56 14.42
N GLU A 423 -20.32 79.47 13.67
CA GLU A 423 -21.09 78.23 13.47
C GLU A 423 -20.27 77.16 12.74
N GLU A 424 -19.52 77.52 11.69
CA GLU A 424 -18.60 76.63 10.98
C GLU A 424 -17.46 76.13 11.87
N LEU A 425 -16.94 76.97 12.78
CA LEU A 425 -15.93 76.58 13.77
C LEU A 425 -16.49 75.62 14.83
N MET A 426 -17.70 75.86 15.34
CA MET A 426 -18.35 74.99 16.32
C MET A 426 -18.73 73.64 15.72
N THR A 427 -19.28 73.63 14.50
CA THR A 427 -19.62 72.39 13.80
C THR A 427 -18.39 71.54 13.42
N THR A 428 -17.29 72.18 13.02
CA THR A 428 -16.02 71.46 12.77
C THR A 428 -15.38 70.90 14.04
N ARG A 429 -15.49 71.58 15.19
CA ARG A 429 -15.06 71.05 16.49
C ARG A 429 -15.89 69.85 16.97
N ILE A 430 -17.20 69.85 16.73
CA ILE A 430 -18.06 68.71 17.05
C ILE A 430 -17.63 67.49 16.23
N ARG A 431 -17.38 67.66 14.92
CA ARG A 431 -16.86 66.60 14.04
C ARG A 431 -15.46 66.10 14.46
N GLU A 432 -14.57 66.98 14.94
CA GLU A 432 -13.29 66.55 15.51
C GLU A 432 -13.49 65.67 16.76
N MET A 433 -14.44 66.03 17.62
CA MET A 433 -14.71 65.28 18.85
C MET A 433 -15.37 63.91 18.57
N GLU A 434 -16.25 63.84 17.57
CA GLU A 434 -16.86 62.58 17.09
C GLU A 434 -15.81 61.63 16.51
N THR A 435 -14.95 62.13 15.61
CA THR A 435 -13.85 61.33 15.03
C THR A 435 -12.81 60.89 16.07
N LEU A 436 -12.57 61.69 17.13
CA LEU A 436 -11.74 61.30 18.28
C LEU A 436 -12.37 60.18 19.12
N ALA A 437 -13.70 60.14 19.24
CA ALA A 437 -14.39 59.08 19.96
C ALA A 437 -14.34 57.76 19.18
N GLU A 438 -14.63 57.81 17.87
CA GLU A 438 -14.52 56.65 16.96
C GLU A 438 -13.09 56.07 16.95
N LEU A 439 -12.07 56.93 16.95
CA LEU A 439 -10.67 56.51 17.00
C LEU A 439 -10.33 55.73 18.30
N LYS A 440 -10.88 56.14 19.44
CA LYS A 440 -10.66 55.45 20.72
C LYS A 440 -11.33 54.07 20.74
N GLU A 441 -12.53 53.95 20.19
CA GLU A 441 -13.25 52.68 20.08
C GLU A 441 -12.51 51.71 19.15
N LEU A 442 -12.03 52.20 17.99
CA LEU A 442 -11.23 51.40 17.06
C LEU A 442 -9.91 50.91 17.69
N ARG A 443 -9.24 51.73 18.51
CA ARG A 443 -8.03 51.31 19.24
C ARG A 443 -8.27 50.21 20.26
N LEU A 444 -9.37 50.27 21.00
CA LEU A 444 -9.72 49.20 21.93
C LEU A 444 -9.99 47.89 21.18
N LYS A 445 -10.72 47.97 20.06
CA LYS A 445 -10.99 46.82 19.20
C LYS A 445 -9.73 46.23 18.57
N LEU A 446 -8.74 47.06 18.24
CA LEU A 446 -7.42 46.59 17.79
C LEU A 446 -6.69 45.80 18.86
N MET A 447 -6.63 46.31 20.09
CA MET A 447 -5.96 45.59 21.18
C MET A 447 -6.61 44.22 21.44
N GLU A 448 -7.94 44.16 21.42
CA GLU A 448 -8.68 42.90 21.59
C GLU A 448 -8.35 41.89 20.48
N LEU A 449 -8.46 42.31 19.21
CA LEU A 449 -8.13 41.46 18.07
C LEU A 449 -6.66 41.03 18.03
N GLU A 450 -5.72 41.91 18.39
CA GLU A 450 -4.29 41.56 18.48
C GLU A 450 -4.04 40.47 19.52
N THR A 451 -4.67 40.58 20.70
CA THR A 451 -4.56 39.53 21.73
C THR A 451 -5.17 38.20 21.28
N GLN A 452 -6.33 38.24 20.60
CA GLN A 452 -7.01 37.06 20.11
C GLN A 452 -6.21 36.34 19.00
N VAL A 453 -5.62 37.10 18.07
CA VAL A 453 -4.70 36.57 17.05
C VAL A 453 -3.47 35.96 17.71
N GLN A 454 -2.89 36.60 18.73
CA GLN A 454 -1.71 36.08 19.41
C GLN A 454 -1.99 34.78 20.17
N VAL A 455 -3.13 34.67 20.86
CA VAL A 455 -3.57 33.44 21.54
C VAL A 455 -3.78 32.31 20.54
N SER A 456 -4.50 32.58 19.45
CA SER A 456 -4.79 31.58 18.41
C SER A 456 -3.53 31.11 17.69
N THR A 457 -2.60 32.03 17.42
CA THR A 457 -1.29 31.70 16.82
C THR A 457 -0.46 30.79 17.75
N ASN A 458 -0.45 31.07 19.05
CA ASN A 458 0.25 30.22 20.02
C ASN A 458 -0.39 28.83 20.14
N GLN A 459 -1.71 28.72 20.01
CA GLN A 459 -2.42 27.45 20.03
C GLN A 459 -2.12 26.61 18.78
N LEU A 460 -2.14 27.22 17.59
CA LEU A 460 -1.71 26.56 16.34
C LEU A 460 -0.28 26.05 16.44
N ARG A 461 0.65 26.86 16.98
CA ARG A 461 2.04 26.44 17.17
C ARG A 461 2.19 25.20 18.07
N ARG A 462 1.42 25.10 19.15
CA ARG A 462 1.41 23.91 20.02
C ARG A 462 0.88 22.68 19.29
N GLN A 463 -0.19 22.84 18.51
CA GLN A 463 -0.74 21.77 17.68
C GLN A 463 0.21 21.33 16.57
N ASP A 464 0.96 22.25 15.96
CA ASP A 464 1.99 21.93 14.97
C ASP A 464 3.16 21.15 15.58
N GLU A 465 3.60 21.53 16.79
CA GLU A 465 4.63 20.80 17.54
C GLU A 465 4.17 19.37 17.91
N GLU A 466 2.91 19.21 18.31
CA GLU A 466 2.32 17.90 18.60
C GLU A 466 2.17 17.04 17.34
N ASN A 467 1.68 17.62 16.24
CA ASN A 467 1.62 16.95 14.93
C ASN A 467 3.01 16.51 14.45
N LYS A 468 4.04 17.33 14.69
CA LYS A 468 5.42 16.96 14.36
C LYS A 468 5.89 15.74 15.15
N ARG A 469 5.63 15.70 16.47
CA ARG A 469 5.94 14.54 17.32
C ARG A 469 5.21 13.28 16.87
N LEU A 470 3.94 13.40 16.50
CA LEU A 470 3.14 12.28 16.00
C LEU A 470 3.68 11.76 14.65
N ARG A 471 4.12 12.65 13.75
CA ARG A 471 4.75 12.27 12.48
C ARG A 471 6.07 11.53 12.71
N GLU A 472 6.92 12.03 13.60
CA GLU A 472 8.18 11.36 13.95
C GLU A 472 7.93 9.96 14.55
N SER A 473 6.93 9.81 15.43
CA SER A 473 6.53 8.52 15.98
C SER A 473 6.00 7.56 14.90
N LEU A 474 5.19 8.07 13.97
CA LEU A 474 4.67 7.28 12.83
C LEU A 474 5.80 6.81 11.91
N GLU A 475 6.78 7.66 11.62
CA GLU A 475 7.95 7.32 10.81
C GLU A 475 8.81 6.24 11.50
N GLN A 476 9.02 6.35 12.81
CA GLN A 476 9.72 5.32 13.60
C GLN A 476 8.98 3.99 13.58
N ALA A 477 7.66 3.99 13.78
CA ALA A 477 6.84 2.78 13.72
C ALA A 477 6.89 2.14 12.32
N ALA A 478 6.78 2.94 11.26
CA ALA A 478 6.88 2.47 9.87
C ALA A 478 8.28 1.89 9.56
N GLN A 479 9.34 2.43 10.15
CA GLN A 479 10.69 1.88 10.00
C GLN A 479 10.81 0.51 10.69
N LEU A 480 10.30 0.38 11.92
CA LEU A 480 10.26 -0.90 12.63
C LEU A 480 9.44 -1.95 11.86
N GLU A 481 8.31 -1.55 11.28
CA GLU A 481 7.49 -2.44 10.46
C GLU A 481 8.26 -2.96 9.23
N ARG A 482 9.02 -2.11 8.54
CA ARG A 482 9.88 -2.52 7.42
C ARG A 482 10.98 -3.48 7.85
N GLU A 483 11.59 -3.25 9.01
CA GLU A 483 12.60 -4.14 9.59
C GLU A 483 12.01 -5.52 9.92
N HIS A 484 10.83 -5.56 10.55
CA HIS A 484 10.12 -6.81 10.81
C HIS A 484 9.74 -7.55 9.52
N HIS A 485 9.26 -6.84 8.49
CA HIS A 485 8.97 -7.42 7.18
C HIS A 485 10.23 -7.96 6.48
N ALA A 486 11.37 -7.29 6.62
CA ALA A 486 12.65 -7.80 6.10
C ALA A 486 13.05 -9.10 6.80
N ARG A 487 12.99 -9.13 8.15
CA ARG A 487 13.27 -10.33 8.94
C ARG A 487 12.33 -11.48 8.58
N MET A 488 11.04 -11.21 8.39
CA MET A 488 10.06 -12.23 7.99
C MET A 488 10.41 -12.84 6.63
N ARG A 489 10.77 -12.02 5.64
CA ARG A 489 11.21 -12.49 4.32
C ARG A 489 12.47 -13.36 4.40
N GLU A 490 13.45 -12.97 5.22
CA GLU A 490 14.65 -13.78 5.45
C GLU A 490 14.31 -15.14 6.07
N GLN A 491 13.39 -15.20 7.04
CA GLN A 491 12.95 -16.47 7.62
C GLN A 491 12.21 -17.35 6.60
N LEU A 492 11.36 -16.76 5.75
CA LEU A 492 10.68 -17.48 4.67
C LEU A 492 11.66 -18.07 3.66
N HIS A 493 12.69 -17.32 3.26
CA HIS A 493 13.75 -17.85 2.40
C HIS A 493 14.50 -19.01 3.05
N ARG A 494 14.88 -18.89 4.32
CA ARG A 494 15.53 -19.98 5.07
C ARG A 494 14.65 -21.23 5.18
N TYR A 495 13.35 -21.05 5.39
CA TYR A 495 12.40 -22.15 5.44
C TYR A 495 12.31 -22.87 4.09
N ALA A 496 12.21 -22.12 2.99
CA ALA A 496 12.17 -22.69 1.64
C ALA A 496 13.46 -23.46 1.30
N ASP A 497 14.63 -22.94 1.70
CA ASP A 497 15.91 -23.63 1.52
C ASP A 497 15.96 -24.94 2.32
N LEU A 498 15.52 -24.93 3.58
CA LEU A 498 15.43 -26.13 4.42
C LEU A 498 14.44 -27.16 3.86
N GLU A 499 13.29 -26.70 3.35
CA GLU A 499 12.30 -27.58 2.72
C GLU A 499 12.87 -28.24 1.45
N SER A 500 13.60 -27.48 0.62
CA SER A 500 14.30 -28.01 -0.55
C SER A 500 15.34 -29.06 -0.17
N GLN A 501 16.18 -28.78 0.83
CA GLN A 501 17.17 -29.74 1.34
C GLN A 501 16.52 -31.02 1.88
N MET A 502 15.40 -30.88 2.60
CA MET A 502 14.67 -32.03 3.13
C MET A 502 14.12 -32.92 2.00
N LYS A 503 13.56 -32.30 0.94
CA LYS A 503 13.07 -33.01 -0.26
C LYS A 503 14.22 -33.72 -0.99
N GLU A 504 15.37 -33.08 -1.13
CA GLU A 504 16.57 -33.68 -1.72
C GLU A 504 17.05 -34.89 -0.91
N GLN A 505 17.12 -34.77 0.42
CA GLN A 505 17.48 -35.89 1.30
C GLN A 505 16.50 -37.07 1.20
N GLN A 506 15.19 -36.79 1.15
CA GLN A 506 14.17 -37.82 0.95
C GLN A 506 14.33 -38.51 -0.41
N MET A 507 14.62 -37.77 -1.48
CA MET A 507 14.88 -38.33 -2.80
C MET A 507 16.12 -39.23 -2.80
N LEU A 508 17.22 -38.78 -2.19
CA LEU A 508 18.45 -39.58 -2.04
C LEU A 508 18.25 -40.84 -1.18
N ALA A 509 17.40 -40.78 -0.17
CA ALA A 509 17.03 -41.96 0.61
C ALA A 509 16.27 -42.98 -0.25
N ARG A 510 15.28 -42.52 -1.03
CA ARG A 510 14.52 -43.38 -1.96
C ARG A 510 15.40 -44.02 -3.04
N ILE A 511 16.37 -43.27 -3.58
CA ILE A 511 17.32 -43.82 -4.55
C ILE A 511 18.15 -44.94 -3.91
N ARG A 512 18.68 -44.72 -2.69
CA ARG A 512 19.43 -45.76 -1.97
C ARG A 512 18.58 -46.99 -1.65
N GLU A 513 17.33 -46.82 -1.27
CA GLU A 513 16.39 -47.94 -1.09
C GLU A 513 16.16 -48.71 -2.41
N ALA A 514 16.00 -48.01 -3.53
CA ALA A 514 15.87 -48.61 -4.85
C ALA A 514 17.14 -49.39 -5.26
N GLU A 515 18.33 -48.84 -5.02
CA GLU A 515 19.61 -49.52 -5.29
C GLU A 515 19.80 -50.77 -4.42
N ASN A 516 19.43 -50.70 -3.13
CA ASN A 516 19.47 -51.83 -2.22
C ASN A 516 18.47 -52.93 -2.64
N THR A 517 17.24 -52.56 -3.00
CA THR A 517 16.23 -53.53 -3.48
C THR A 517 16.64 -54.17 -4.79
N GLN A 518 17.24 -53.42 -5.72
CA GLN A 518 17.84 -53.98 -6.93
C GLN A 518 18.97 -54.97 -6.60
N SER A 519 19.88 -54.60 -5.70
CA SER A 519 21.00 -55.47 -5.29
C SER A 519 20.49 -56.77 -4.66
N VAL A 520 19.45 -56.69 -3.82
CA VAL A 520 18.79 -57.87 -3.23
C VAL A 520 18.15 -58.74 -4.32
N ALA A 521 17.49 -58.14 -5.31
CA ALA A 521 16.90 -58.88 -6.42
C ALA A 521 17.97 -59.62 -7.26
N GLU A 522 19.11 -58.96 -7.56
CA GLU A 522 20.24 -59.57 -8.27
C GLU A 522 20.86 -60.73 -7.48
N LEU A 523 21.06 -60.56 -6.18
CA LEU A 523 21.54 -61.63 -5.29
C LEU A 523 20.55 -62.79 -5.24
N THR A 524 19.25 -62.51 -5.12
CA THR A 524 18.20 -63.52 -5.10
C THR A 524 18.20 -64.32 -6.41
N GLN A 525 18.30 -63.65 -7.56
CA GLN A 525 18.40 -64.31 -8.86
C GLN A 525 19.65 -65.19 -8.94
N LYS A 526 20.78 -64.74 -8.40
CA LYS A 526 22.02 -65.53 -8.35
C LYS A 526 21.89 -66.75 -7.45
N ILE A 527 21.25 -66.61 -6.28
CA ILE A 527 20.94 -67.71 -5.38
C ILE A 527 20.06 -68.73 -6.09
N SER A 528 18.97 -68.31 -6.75
CA SER A 528 18.10 -69.22 -7.51
C SER A 528 18.84 -69.94 -8.64
N ARG A 529 19.74 -69.26 -9.38
CA ARG A 529 20.59 -69.92 -10.39
C ARG A 529 21.51 -70.97 -9.78
N LEU A 530 22.10 -70.68 -8.63
CA LEU A 530 22.96 -71.63 -7.92
C LEU A 530 22.16 -72.81 -7.36
N GLN A 531 20.95 -72.58 -6.87
CA GLN A 531 20.03 -73.64 -6.42
C GLN A 531 19.67 -74.57 -7.58
N MET A 532 19.23 -74.01 -8.73
CA MET A 532 18.96 -74.79 -9.93
C MET A 532 20.17 -75.62 -10.36
N LYS A 533 21.37 -75.02 -10.39
CA LYS A 533 22.59 -75.75 -10.74
C LYS A 533 22.93 -76.85 -9.72
N ASN A 534 22.65 -76.62 -8.44
CA ASN A 534 22.85 -77.62 -7.40
C ASN A 534 21.87 -78.79 -7.56
N GLU A 535 20.60 -78.50 -7.85
CA GLU A 535 19.58 -79.50 -8.18
C GLU A 535 19.96 -80.29 -9.45
N GLU A 536 20.46 -79.62 -10.49
CA GLU A 536 20.99 -80.27 -11.70
C GLU A 536 22.16 -81.21 -11.36
N MET A 537 23.12 -80.78 -10.56
CA MET A 537 24.26 -81.63 -10.14
C MET A 537 23.82 -82.82 -9.28
N VAL A 538 22.83 -82.63 -8.40
CA VAL A 538 22.26 -83.73 -7.60
C VAL A 538 21.55 -84.73 -8.51
N ALA A 539 20.71 -84.26 -9.44
CA ALA A 539 20.03 -85.12 -10.41
C ALA A 539 21.02 -85.85 -11.34
N GLU A 540 22.08 -85.19 -11.80
CA GLU A 540 23.18 -85.84 -12.53
C GLU A 540 23.88 -86.91 -11.68
N GLY A 541 24.09 -86.64 -10.39
CA GLY A 541 24.65 -87.58 -9.43
C GLY A 541 23.78 -88.82 -9.27
N GLU A 542 22.47 -88.64 -9.10
CA GLU A 542 21.48 -89.71 -9.00
C GLU A 542 21.40 -90.53 -10.30
N LEU A 543 21.43 -89.89 -11.47
CA LEU A 543 21.48 -90.58 -12.76
C LEU A 543 22.78 -91.38 -12.94
N ARG A 544 23.91 -90.87 -12.46
CA ARG A 544 25.18 -91.60 -12.47
C ARG A 544 25.18 -92.78 -11.51
N SER A 545 24.61 -92.64 -10.30
CA SER A 545 24.46 -93.78 -9.38
C SER A 545 23.53 -94.84 -9.96
N HIS A 546 22.42 -94.45 -10.57
CA HIS A 546 21.53 -95.38 -11.24
C HIS A 546 22.16 -96.02 -12.49
N SER A 547 23.04 -95.31 -13.21
CA SER A 547 23.82 -95.89 -14.31
C SER A 547 24.88 -96.88 -13.82
N LEU A 548 25.48 -96.65 -12.65
CA LEU A 548 26.40 -97.60 -12.00
C LEU A 548 25.63 -98.84 -11.55
N GLU A 549 24.47 -98.66 -10.89
CA GLU A 549 23.58 -99.76 -10.51
C GLU A 549 23.09 -100.57 -11.72
N ALA A 550 22.68 -99.90 -12.79
CA ALA A 550 22.29 -100.54 -14.04
C ALA A 550 23.47 -101.26 -14.72
N SER A 551 24.67 -100.68 -14.68
CA SER A 551 25.89 -101.31 -15.19
C SER A 551 26.28 -102.56 -14.37
N ASP A 552 26.12 -102.51 -13.05
CA ASP A 552 26.38 -103.64 -12.16
C ASP A 552 25.33 -104.75 -12.32
N GLN A 553 24.06 -104.37 -12.54
CA GLN A 553 23.00 -105.31 -12.92
C GLN A 553 23.26 -105.97 -14.28
N VAL A 554 23.72 -105.20 -15.28
CA VAL A 554 24.11 -105.75 -16.58
C VAL A 554 25.31 -106.69 -16.45
N ARG A 555 26.29 -106.38 -15.58
CA ARG A 555 27.40 -107.29 -15.25
C ARG A 555 26.90 -108.59 -14.64
N ALA A 556 26.03 -108.52 -13.63
CA ALA A 556 25.46 -109.70 -12.98
C ALA A 556 24.62 -110.56 -13.95
N LEU A 557 23.89 -109.94 -14.88
CA LEU A 557 23.18 -110.64 -15.94
C LEU A 557 24.14 -111.25 -16.98
N GLN A 558 25.24 -110.58 -17.31
CA GLN A 558 26.29 -111.16 -18.16
C GLN A 558 26.96 -112.37 -17.50
N ASP A 559 27.22 -112.31 -16.19
CA ASP A 559 27.75 -113.43 -15.42
C ASP A 559 26.73 -114.59 -15.35
N SER A 560 25.45 -114.30 -15.13
CA SER A 560 24.38 -115.31 -15.17
C SER A 560 24.20 -115.93 -16.57
N VAL A 561 24.36 -115.14 -17.63
CA VAL A 561 24.36 -115.66 -19.01
C VAL A 561 25.61 -116.50 -19.29
N ALA A 562 26.76 -116.17 -18.68
CA ALA A 562 27.96 -116.99 -18.76
C ALA A 562 27.78 -118.33 -18.02
N GLU A 563 27.15 -118.32 -16.84
CA GLU A 563 26.76 -119.54 -16.11
C GLU A 563 25.75 -120.37 -16.90
N LEU A 564 24.68 -119.76 -17.43
CA LEU A 564 23.70 -120.46 -18.27
C LEU A 564 24.32 -120.99 -19.57
N LYS A 565 25.29 -120.29 -20.17
CA LYS A 565 26.07 -120.81 -21.30
C LYS A 565 26.96 -121.98 -20.90
N ALA A 566 27.52 -121.97 -19.69
CA ALA A 566 28.25 -123.11 -19.15
C ALA A 566 27.30 -124.29 -18.89
N GLU A 567 26.10 -124.07 -18.36
CA GLU A 567 25.06 -125.08 -18.16
C GLU A 567 24.50 -125.62 -19.49
N VAL A 568 24.29 -124.78 -20.50
CA VAL A 568 23.87 -125.21 -21.85
C VAL A 568 25.00 -125.96 -22.56
N ASN A 569 26.27 -125.61 -22.34
CA ASN A 569 27.39 -126.43 -22.82
C ASN A 569 27.43 -127.80 -22.12
N ILE A 570 27.13 -127.86 -20.82
CA ILE A 570 27.02 -129.11 -20.07
C ILE A 570 25.83 -129.95 -20.59
N HIS A 571 24.69 -129.32 -20.90
CA HIS A 571 23.52 -130.02 -21.48
C HIS A 571 23.70 -130.43 -22.95
N CYS A 572 24.37 -129.64 -23.79
CA CYS A 572 24.72 -130.04 -25.16
C CYS A 572 25.75 -131.17 -25.22
N THR A 573 26.59 -131.33 -24.18
CA THR A 573 27.46 -132.50 -24.03
C THR A 573 26.76 -133.74 -23.47
N LEU A 574 25.55 -133.60 -22.89
CA LEU A 574 24.77 -134.73 -22.36
C LEU A 574 23.77 -135.31 -23.39
N ASP A 575 23.25 -134.51 -24.32
CA ASP A 575 22.37 -135.00 -25.40
C ASP A 575 23.13 -135.58 -26.61
N THR A 576 24.43 -135.31 -26.75
CA THR A 576 25.29 -135.91 -27.79
C THR A 576 25.95 -137.23 -27.36
N LEU A 577 25.78 -137.66 -26.10
CA LEU A 577 26.31 -138.92 -25.57
C LEU A 577 25.26 -140.02 -25.34
N SER A 578 23.95 -139.74 -25.47
CA SER A 578 22.91 -140.79 -25.42
C SER A 578 22.47 -141.33 -26.79
N GLN A 579 22.81 -140.66 -27.89
CA GLN A 579 22.54 -141.14 -29.27
C GLN A 579 23.73 -141.84 -29.94
N VAL A 580 24.89 -141.91 -29.27
CA VAL A 580 26.09 -142.61 -29.77
C VAL A 580 26.28 -143.99 -29.13
N ASP A 581 25.56 -144.29 -28.06
CA ASP A 581 25.54 -145.63 -27.46
C ASP A 581 24.48 -146.53 -28.11
N THR A 582 25.01 -147.50 -28.85
CA THR A 582 24.35 -148.77 -29.15
C THR A 582 23.39 -148.79 -30.34
N ILE A 583 23.79 -148.05 -31.39
CA ILE A 583 23.79 -148.52 -32.79
C ILE A 583 24.83 -149.68 -32.94
N ARG A 584 24.88 -150.59 -31.96
CA ARG A 584 25.83 -151.72 -31.83
C ARG A 584 25.13 -153.06 -31.56
N THR A 585 23.80 -153.10 -31.64
CA THR A 585 22.94 -154.30 -31.43
C THR A 585 22.05 -154.65 -32.64
N ALA A 586 22.29 -154.09 -33.83
CA ALA A 586 21.54 -154.44 -35.05
C ALA A 586 22.39 -155.02 -36.20
N THR A 587 23.72 -155.09 -36.07
CA THR A 587 24.64 -155.60 -37.12
C THR A 587 25.18 -157.01 -36.86
N LEU A 588 24.55 -157.76 -35.95
CA LEU A 588 24.92 -159.14 -35.57
C LEU A 588 23.67 -160.06 -35.51
N ARG A 589 22.79 -159.96 -36.51
CA ARG A 589 21.68 -160.92 -36.70
C ARG A 589 21.30 -161.23 -38.15
N VAL A 590 22.24 -161.08 -39.09
CA VAL A 590 22.14 -161.68 -40.43
C VAL A 590 23.55 -162.01 -40.91
N PHE A 591 24.12 -163.10 -40.43
CA PHE A 591 25.07 -163.98 -41.13
C PHE A 591 25.49 -165.10 -40.16
N ILE A 592 24.63 -166.10 -40.01
CA ILE A 592 24.92 -167.52 -39.73
C ILE A 592 23.55 -168.23 -39.63
N THR A 593 23.41 -169.36 -40.36
CA THR A 593 22.26 -170.29 -40.47
C THR A 593 21.04 -169.78 -41.28
N ASN A 594 20.64 -170.26 -42.46
CA ASN A 594 21.04 -171.38 -43.32
C ASN A 594 21.29 -172.71 -42.59
N ILE A 595 20.20 -173.34 -42.14
CA ILE A 595 19.97 -174.79 -42.11
C ILE A 595 18.45 -174.99 -42.01
N ASP A 596 17.95 -175.84 -42.92
CA ASP A 596 16.63 -176.46 -42.99
C ASP A 596 15.43 -175.63 -43.50
N SER A 597 14.51 -176.14 -44.31
CA SER A 597 14.39 -177.34 -45.17
C SER A 597 12.93 -177.22 -45.70
N CYS A 598 12.70 -177.09 -47.01
CA CYS A 598 12.11 -178.15 -47.83
C CYS A 598 10.68 -178.60 -47.39
N ALA A 599 9.65 -177.91 -47.91
CA ALA A 599 8.29 -178.40 -48.22
C ALA A 599 7.44 -177.24 -48.78
#